data_AF-A0A7G5DTT3-F1
#
_entry.id   AF-A0A7G5DTT3-F1
#
_cell.length_a   1.000
_cell.length_b   1.000
_cell.length_c   1.000
_cell.angle_alpha   90.00
_cell.angle_beta   90.00
_cell.angle_gamma   90.00
#
_symmetry.space_group_name_H-M   'P 1'
#
loop_
_entity.id
_entity.type
_entity.pdbx_description
1 polymer ?
#
loop_
_entity_poly.entity_id
_entity_poly.type
_entity_poly.pdbx_seq_one_letter_code
_entity_poly.pdbx_strand_id
1 'polypeptide(L)'
;MTWILTQSATQVDILKPQAKQIRIDDICHGLAHVCRFNGQTRHHYSVAQHSLIVADIVPQEHKLAALLHDAAEAYIADIARPIKLLMIEAAKRRNAAWRAVLNQHSHSPVSAWEFAKQQRIFSDPEFGGLSILIDTYKQIERRLWLAICERFDLDPALPDCVHEADMIALATERQQLMPLHPEPWECLEGVEPLAKAIPEWTPTHARQVYHHQLMELLATTHRTKVFAQAERELIHGTSTASPAGLMSIAQEVKA
;
A
#
# COMPACT_ATOMS: atom_id res chain seq x y z
N MET A 1 -18.28 1.32 16.36
CA MET A 1 -18.02 0.17 15.47
C MET A 1 -16.58 0.31 14.96
N THR A 2 -15.74 -0.72 15.08
CA THR A 2 -14.30 -0.68 14.69
C THR A 2 -13.98 -1.58 13.50
N TRP A 3 -15.03 -2.07 12.82
CA TRP A 3 -14.92 -3.00 11.71
C TRP A 3 -15.77 -2.52 10.53
N ILE A 4 -15.42 -2.99 9.34
CA ILE A 4 -16.20 -2.80 8.11
C ILE A 4 -16.68 -4.15 7.58
N LEU A 5 -17.82 -4.15 6.89
CA LEU A 5 -18.32 -5.33 6.18
C LEU A 5 -17.80 -5.30 4.74
N THR A 6 -17.13 -6.36 4.31
CA THR A 6 -16.61 -6.47 2.95
C THR A 6 -17.62 -7.08 1.98
N GLN A 7 -17.29 -7.07 0.69
CA GLN A 7 -18.13 -7.63 -0.37
C GLN A 7 -18.40 -9.12 -0.17
N SER A 8 -17.42 -9.88 0.35
CA SER A 8 -17.61 -11.29 0.69
C SER A 8 -18.20 -11.50 2.09
N ALA A 9 -18.91 -10.51 2.64
CA ALA A 9 -19.53 -10.54 3.96
C ALA A 9 -18.55 -10.84 5.12
N THR A 10 -17.26 -10.50 4.94
CA THR A 10 -16.25 -10.66 6.00
C THR A 10 -16.18 -9.39 6.83
N GLN A 11 -16.13 -9.54 8.15
CA GLN A 11 -15.86 -8.42 9.05
C GLN A 11 -14.36 -8.23 9.14
N VAL A 12 -13.88 -7.05 8.75
CA VAL A 12 -12.47 -6.65 8.89
C VAL A 12 -12.39 -5.61 9.99
N ASP A 13 -11.71 -5.93 11.11
CA ASP A 13 -11.44 -4.94 12.17
C ASP A 13 -10.26 -4.08 11.71
N ILE A 14 -10.51 -2.80 11.45
CA ILE A 14 -9.48 -1.89 10.92
C ILE A 14 -8.49 -1.44 12.00
N LEU A 15 -8.82 -1.60 13.29
CA LEU A 15 -7.91 -1.33 14.39
C LEU A 15 -7.03 -2.53 14.74
N LYS A 16 -7.53 -3.75 14.52
CA LYS A 16 -6.83 -5.01 14.79
C LYS A 16 -7.06 -6.03 13.66
N PRO A 17 -6.63 -5.72 12.43
CA PRO A 17 -6.84 -6.61 11.29
C PRO A 17 -6.04 -7.89 11.47
N GLN A 18 -6.63 -9.00 11.06
CA GLN A 18 -6.01 -10.33 11.09
C GLN A 18 -5.87 -10.84 9.66
N ALA A 19 -4.75 -11.50 9.35
CA ALA A 19 -4.49 -12.03 8.01
C ALA A 19 -5.65 -12.87 7.45
N LYS A 20 -6.31 -13.69 8.28
CA LYS A 20 -7.47 -14.51 7.86
C LYS A 20 -8.70 -13.71 7.39
N GLN A 21 -8.80 -12.43 7.76
CA GLN A 21 -9.87 -11.53 7.31
C GLN A 21 -9.57 -10.94 5.92
N ILE A 22 -8.31 -11.00 5.48
CA ILE A 22 -7.86 -10.43 4.21
C ILE A 22 -8.14 -11.44 3.08
N ARG A 23 -9.16 -11.15 2.28
CA ARG A 23 -9.58 -11.97 1.15
C ARG A 23 -9.20 -11.32 -0.17
N ILE A 24 -8.76 -12.15 -1.13
CA ILE A 24 -8.40 -11.72 -2.49
C ILE A 24 -9.59 -11.03 -3.17
N ASP A 25 -10.79 -11.61 -3.08
CA ASP A 25 -12.00 -11.06 -3.69
C ASP A 25 -12.30 -9.64 -3.18
N ASP A 26 -12.10 -9.41 -1.89
CA ASP A 26 -12.36 -8.12 -1.25
C ASP A 26 -11.33 -7.06 -1.67
N ILE A 27 -10.04 -7.42 -1.75
CA ILE A 27 -9.00 -6.53 -2.29
C ILE A 27 -9.33 -6.17 -3.74
N CYS A 28 -9.57 -7.17 -4.59
CA CYS A 28 -9.85 -6.95 -6.01
C CYS A 28 -11.11 -6.10 -6.20
N HIS A 29 -12.15 -6.35 -5.41
CA HIS A 29 -13.38 -5.56 -5.46
C HIS A 29 -13.14 -4.13 -4.99
N GLY A 30 -12.53 -3.93 -3.81
CA GLY A 30 -12.27 -2.61 -3.25
C GLY A 30 -11.41 -1.75 -4.16
N LEU A 31 -10.22 -2.24 -4.55
CA LEU A 31 -9.28 -1.48 -5.38
C LEU A 31 -9.83 -1.12 -6.77
N ALA A 32 -10.73 -1.94 -7.32
CA ALA A 32 -11.34 -1.64 -8.62
C ALA A 32 -12.40 -0.53 -8.56
N HIS A 33 -12.97 -0.27 -7.37
CA HIS A 33 -13.98 0.77 -7.16
C HIS A 33 -13.43 2.03 -6.50
N VAL A 34 -12.33 1.93 -5.73
CA VAL A 34 -11.65 3.10 -5.19
C VAL A 34 -11.00 3.86 -6.33
N CYS A 35 -11.46 5.10 -6.56
CA CYS A 35 -10.90 5.99 -7.56
C CYS A 35 -9.65 6.67 -7.02
N ARG A 36 -8.64 6.84 -7.88
CA ARG A 36 -7.55 7.78 -7.63
C ARG A 36 -7.98 9.21 -7.95
N PHE A 37 -7.21 10.18 -7.44
CA PHE A 37 -7.45 11.61 -7.67
C PHE A 37 -8.86 12.06 -7.27
N ASN A 38 -9.49 11.39 -6.28
CA ASN A 38 -10.88 11.61 -5.89
C ASN A 38 -11.88 11.50 -7.07
N GLY A 39 -11.54 10.71 -8.10
CA GLY A 39 -12.38 10.54 -9.30
C GLY A 39 -12.40 11.75 -10.24
N GLN A 40 -11.46 12.69 -10.14
CA GLN A 40 -11.39 13.90 -10.98
C GLN A 40 -10.66 13.68 -12.32
N THR A 41 -10.40 12.43 -12.69
CA THR A 41 -9.85 12.04 -13.99
C THR A 41 -10.92 12.12 -15.09
N ARG A 42 -10.50 12.19 -16.36
CA ARG A 42 -11.43 12.25 -17.52
C ARG A 42 -12.43 11.09 -17.58
N HIS A 43 -12.01 9.91 -17.11
CA HIS A 43 -12.80 8.68 -17.04
C HIS A 43 -12.51 7.97 -15.72
N HIS A 44 -13.27 6.92 -15.39
CA HIS A 44 -13.02 6.11 -14.19
C HIS A 44 -11.58 5.57 -14.18
N TYR A 45 -10.83 5.89 -13.13
CA TYR A 45 -9.49 5.39 -12.94
C TYR A 45 -9.29 4.94 -11.49
N SER A 46 -8.98 3.66 -11.33
CA SER A 46 -9.02 2.98 -10.04
C SER A 46 -7.64 2.65 -9.49
N VAL A 47 -7.54 2.48 -8.18
CA VAL A 47 -6.30 2.03 -7.53
C VAL A 47 -5.81 0.70 -8.13
N ALA A 48 -6.72 -0.23 -8.48
CA ALA A 48 -6.35 -1.47 -9.16
C ALA A 48 -5.60 -1.25 -10.48
N GLN A 49 -5.96 -0.22 -11.27
CA GLN A 49 -5.26 0.09 -12.53
C GLN A 49 -3.88 0.67 -12.25
N HIS A 50 -3.78 1.55 -11.27
CA HIS A 50 -2.51 2.09 -10.79
C HIS A 50 -1.56 0.98 -10.34
N SER A 51 -1.99 0.10 -9.44
CA SER A 51 -1.15 -0.99 -8.94
C SER A 51 -0.71 -1.97 -10.03
N LEU A 52 -1.52 -2.18 -11.08
CA LEU A 52 -1.13 -2.96 -12.25
C LEU A 52 0.00 -2.30 -13.05
N ILE A 53 -0.03 -0.97 -13.21
CA ILE A 53 1.04 -0.21 -13.86
C ILE A 53 2.32 -0.29 -13.02
N VAL A 54 2.22 -0.09 -11.71
CA VAL A 54 3.36 -0.19 -10.78
C VAL A 54 4.00 -1.59 -10.86
N ALA A 55 3.18 -2.66 -10.90
CA ALA A 55 3.67 -4.01 -11.07
C ALA A 55 4.28 -4.31 -12.45
N ASP A 56 3.91 -3.59 -13.51
CA ASP A 56 4.48 -3.75 -14.86
C ASP A 56 5.90 -3.17 -14.97
N ILE A 57 6.23 -2.18 -14.14
CA ILE A 57 7.51 -1.45 -14.16
C ILE A 57 8.61 -2.20 -13.41
N VAL A 58 8.28 -2.88 -12.30
CA VAL A 58 9.28 -3.49 -11.41
C VAL A 58 9.80 -4.85 -11.90
N PRO A 59 10.99 -5.30 -11.44
CA PRO A 59 11.50 -6.66 -11.68
C PRO A 59 10.53 -7.76 -11.21
N GLN A 60 10.61 -8.93 -11.85
CA GLN A 60 9.67 -10.04 -11.66
C GLN A 60 9.50 -10.46 -10.19
N GLU A 61 10.60 -10.49 -9.44
CA GLU A 61 10.68 -10.83 -8.02
C GLU A 61 9.93 -9.83 -7.11
N HIS A 62 9.69 -8.61 -7.57
CA HIS A 62 9.03 -7.55 -6.81
C HIS A 62 7.59 -7.29 -7.25
N LYS A 63 7.13 -7.90 -8.34
CA LYS A 63 5.79 -7.66 -8.91
C LYS A 63 4.65 -7.93 -7.95
N LEU A 64 4.74 -8.97 -7.10
CA LEU A 64 3.67 -9.25 -6.14
C LEU A 64 3.58 -8.16 -5.06
N ALA A 65 4.72 -7.70 -4.55
CA ALA A 65 4.78 -6.61 -3.58
C ALA A 65 4.30 -5.29 -4.20
N ALA A 66 4.73 -5.00 -5.44
CA ALA A 66 4.26 -3.85 -6.22
C ALA A 66 2.76 -3.91 -6.52
N LEU A 67 2.19 -5.07 -6.86
CA LEU A 67 0.76 -5.17 -7.11
C LEU A 67 -0.06 -4.92 -5.83
N LEU A 68 0.44 -5.35 -4.67
CA LEU A 68 -0.27 -5.27 -3.39
C LEU A 68 0.07 -4.03 -2.55
N HIS A 69 0.96 -3.15 -2.99
CA HIS A 69 1.47 -2.04 -2.17
C HIS A 69 0.36 -1.11 -1.62
N ASP A 70 -0.68 -0.87 -2.42
CA ASP A 70 -1.86 -0.07 -2.06
C ASP A 70 -3.05 -0.92 -1.59
N ALA A 71 -2.88 -2.23 -1.35
CA ALA A 71 -4.01 -3.12 -1.04
C ALA A 71 -4.77 -2.74 0.25
N ALA A 72 -4.15 -1.97 1.15
CA ALA A 72 -4.85 -1.42 2.32
C ALA A 72 -6.00 -0.48 1.93
N GLU A 73 -5.88 0.23 0.81
CA GLU A 73 -6.89 1.18 0.31
C GLU A 73 -8.22 0.50 -0.04
N ALA A 74 -8.23 -0.81 -0.29
CA ALA A 74 -9.47 -1.58 -0.43
C ALA A 74 -10.38 -1.50 0.80
N TYR A 75 -9.80 -1.22 1.98
CA TYR A 75 -10.51 -1.19 3.26
C TYR A 75 -10.68 0.24 3.80
N ILE A 76 -9.78 1.17 3.47
CA ILE A 76 -9.76 2.52 4.06
C ILE A 76 -9.80 3.66 3.04
N ALA A 77 -9.96 3.34 1.75
CA ALA A 77 -9.92 4.25 0.61
C ALA A 77 -8.58 4.96 0.37
N ASP A 78 -8.42 5.45 -0.86
CA ASP A 78 -7.35 6.38 -1.25
C ASP A 78 -7.61 7.76 -0.64
N ILE A 79 -6.55 8.40 -0.16
CA ILE A 79 -6.57 9.79 0.26
C ILE A 79 -5.59 10.56 -0.61
N ALA A 80 -6.12 11.50 -1.40
CA ALA A 80 -5.32 12.34 -2.28
C ALA A 80 -4.11 12.97 -1.55
N ARG A 81 -2.95 12.91 -2.20
CA ARG A 81 -1.65 13.34 -1.66
C ARG A 81 -1.66 14.72 -0.97
N PRO A 82 -2.29 15.79 -1.51
CA PRO A 82 -2.33 17.08 -0.81
C PRO A 82 -2.96 17.00 0.57
N ILE A 83 -4.00 16.18 0.74
CA ILE A 83 -4.67 15.97 2.04
C ILE A 83 -3.71 15.22 2.99
N LYS A 84 -3.08 14.11 2.53
CA LYS A 84 -2.06 13.39 3.31
C LYS A 84 -0.93 14.34 3.77
N LEU A 85 -0.43 15.22 2.89
CA LEU A 85 0.63 16.18 3.20
C LEU A 85 0.21 17.25 4.21
N LEU A 86 -0.97 17.85 4.04
CA LEU A 86 -1.51 18.84 4.99
C LEU A 86 -1.64 18.24 6.39
N MET A 87 -2.12 17.00 6.49
CA MET A 87 -2.25 16.35 7.78
C MET A 87 -0.88 16.00 8.39
N ILE A 88 0.08 15.55 7.59
CA ILE A 88 1.48 15.32 8.04
C ILE A 88 2.08 16.60 8.60
N GLU A 89 1.91 17.72 7.90
CA GLU A 89 2.42 19.02 8.34
C GLU A 89 1.76 19.47 9.66
N ALA A 90 0.44 19.27 9.80
CA ALA A 90 -0.26 19.50 11.06
C ALA A 90 0.29 18.63 12.21
N ALA A 91 0.59 17.35 11.95
CA ALA A 91 1.20 16.46 12.94
C ALA A 91 2.62 16.87 13.34
N LYS A 92 3.46 17.31 12.38
CA LYS A 92 4.80 17.84 12.65
C LYS A 92 4.76 19.06 13.56
N ARG A 93 3.91 20.04 13.24
CA ARG A 93 3.74 21.26 14.06
C ARG A 93 3.33 20.94 15.49
N ARG A 94 2.35 20.04 15.67
CA ARG A 94 1.93 19.57 16.99
C ARG A 94 3.07 18.91 17.77
N ASN A 95 3.80 18.00 17.14
CA ASN A 95 4.92 17.31 17.79
C ASN A 95 6.05 18.28 18.18
N ALA A 96 6.33 19.29 17.35
CA ALA A 96 7.28 20.36 17.67
C ALA A 96 6.81 21.21 18.86
N ALA A 97 5.53 21.62 18.87
CA ALA A 97 4.93 22.36 19.98
C ALA A 97 4.98 21.55 21.29
N TRP A 98 4.62 20.26 21.24
CA TRP A 98 4.71 19.37 22.40
C TRP A 98 6.14 19.23 22.94
N ARG A 99 7.13 19.08 22.06
CA ARG A 99 8.55 19.06 22.47
C ARG A 99 8.97 20.36 23.16
N ALA A 100 8.51 21.51 22.67
CA ALA A 100 8.79 22.80 23.30
C ALA A 100 8.21 22.89 24.72
N VAL A 101 6.98 22.40 24.93
CA VAL A 101 6.37 22.30 26.27
C VAL A 101 7.17 21.39 27.18
N LEU A 102 7.53 20.19 26.72
CA LEU A 102 8.32 19.25 27.53
C LEU A 102 9.67 19.84 27.93
N ASN A 103 10.32 20.59 27.04
CA ASN A 103 11.58 21.26 27.36
C ASN A 103 11.39 22.34 28.43
N GLN A 104 10.32 23.13 28.35
CA GLN A 104 9.99 24.20 29.31
C GLN A 104 9.52 23.67 30.67
N HIS A 105 8.88 22.50 30.70
CA HIS A 105 8.27 21.90 31.89
C HIS A 105 8.92 20.57 32.30
N SER A 106 10.19 20.39 31.94
CA SER A 106 10.99 19.16 32.10
C SER A 106 11.08 18.61 33.53
N HIS A 107 10.66 19.38 34.53
CA HIS A 107 10.71 19.05 35.96
C HIS A 107 9.36 18.59 36.54
N SER A 108 8.25 18.65 35.78
CA SER A 108 6.94 18.15 36.22
C SER A 108 6.04 17.76 35.02
N PRO A 109 5.72 16.46 34.84
CA PRO A 109 4.82 15.99 33.79
C PRO A 109 3.39 16.59 33.89
N VAL A 110 2.95 16.94 35.10
CA VAL A 110 1.62 17.52 35.34
C VAL A 110 1.56 18.96 34.85
N SER A 111 2.59 19.77 35.11
CA SER A 111 2.62 21.16 34.63
C SER A 111 2.80 21.24 33.11
N ALA A 112 3.53 20.30 32.51
CA ALA A 112 3.62 20.15 31.05
C ALA A 112 2.25 19.86 30.43
N TRP A 113 1.45 18.98 31.06
CA TRP A 113 0.10 18.65 30.61
C TRP A 113 -0.88 19.83 30.75
N GLU A 114 -0.89 20.50 31.91
CA GLU A 114 -1.74 21.67 32.15
C GLU A 114 -1.41 22.82 31.20
N PHE A 115 -0.13 23.05 30.92
CA PHE A 115 0.32 24.04 29.95
C PHE A 115 -0.07 23.67 28.50
N ALA A 116 0.13 22.42 28.10
CA ALA A 116 -0.26 21.95 26.76
C ALA A 116 -1.77 22.07 26.51
N LYS A 117 -2.58 21.85 27.55
CA LYS A 117 -4.03 22.05 27.53
C LYS A 117 -4.40 23.53 27.40
N GLN A 118 -3.73 24.44 28.11
CA GLN A 118 -3.96 25.89 28.05
C GLN A 118 -3.55 26.50 26.70
N GLN A 119 -2.45 26.02 26.11
CA GLN A 119 -1.93 26.51 24.83
C GLN A 119 -2.67 25.95 23.60
N ARG A 120 -3.75 25.18 23.79
CA ARG A 120 -4.50 24.52 22.70
C ARG A 120 -3.60 23.66 21.78
N ILE A 121 -2.45 23.20 22.28
CA ILE A 121 -1.55 22.27 21.55
C ILE A 121 -2.30 20.96 21.28
N PHE A 122 -3.23 20.63 22.16
CA PHE A 122 -4.31 19.68 21.91
C PHE A 122 -5.65 20.41 22.12
N SER A 123 -6.48 20.43 21.08
CA SER A 123 -7.88 20.93 20.98
C SER A 123 -8.13 22.46 20.82
N ASP A 124 -8.43 22.90 19.58
CA ASP A 124 -9.34 24.03 19.19
C ASP A 124 -9.73 23.96 17.68
N PRO A 125 -10.78 24.65 17.16
CA PRO A 125 -11.91 24.07 16.43
C PRO A 125 -11.73 24.05 14.90
N GLU A 126 -10.62 24.56 14.37
CA GLU A 126 -10.38 24.56 12.92
C GLU A 126 -9.29 23.58 12.48
N PHE A 127 -8.37 23.17 13.36
CA PHE A 127 -7.27 22.26 13.00
C PHE A 127 -6.85 21.27 14.10
N GLY A 128 -7.59 21.17 15.21
CA GLY A 128 -7.26 20.28 16.34
C GLY A 128 -7.39 18.77 16.09
N GLY A 129 -7.98 18.33 14.97
CA GLY A 129 -8.23 16.91 14.68
C GLY A 129 -7.33 16.28 13.62
N LEU A 130 -6.75 17.07 12.71
CA LEU A 130 -6.07 16.56 11.51
C LEU A 130 -4.78 15.78 11.83
N SER A 131 -4.06 16.21 12.86
CA SER A 131 -2.84 15.54 13.33
C SER A 131 -3.12 14.18 13.97
N ILE A 132 -4.24 14.05 14.71
CA ILE A 132 -4.69 12.78 15.27
C ILE A 132 -5.20 11.89 14.14
N LEU A 133 -5.97 12.47 13.21
CA LEU A 133 -6.56 11.75 12.09
C LEU A 133 -5.48 11.09 11.21
N ILE A 134 -4.37 11.77 10.90
CA ILE A 134 -3.30 11.16 10.10
C ILE A 134 -2.48 10.13 10.87
N ASP A 135 -2.21 10.35 12.15
CA ASP A 135 -1.50 9.37 12.97
C ASP A 135 -2.35 8.10 13.10
N THR A 136 -3.67 8.26 13.28
CA THR A 136 -4.63 7.15 13.29
C THR A 136 -4.73 6.49 11.92
N TYR A 137 -4.86 7.25 10.84
CA TYR A 137 -4.90 6.72 9.47
C TYR A 137 -3.64 5.92 9.15
N LYS A 138 -2.44 6.49 9.37
CA LYS A 138 -1.17 5.79 9.15
C LYS A 138 -1.01 4.54 10.00
N GLN A 139 -1.50 4.55 11.24
CA GLN A 139 -1.50 3.37 12.09
C GLN A 139 -2.44 2.29 11.55
N ILE A 140 -3.63 2.66 11.09
CA ILE A 140 -4.60 1.73 10.49
C ILE A 140 -4.06 1.17 9.18
N GLU A 141 -3.59 2.03 8.27
CA GLU A 141 -2.94 1.69 7.00
C GLU A 141 -1.78 0.71 7.26
N ARG A 142 -0.90 1.01 8.21
CA ARG A 142 0.22 0.12 8.58
C ARG A 142 -0.25 -1.23 9.14
N ARG A 143 -1.30 -1.25 9.98
CA ARG A 143 -1.82 -2.51 10.54
C ARG A 143 -2.45 -3.38 9.46
N LEU A 144 -3.20 -2.78 8.54
CA LEU A 144 -3.75 -3.47 7.37
C LEU A 144 -2.63 -3.99 6.48
N TRP A 145 -1.62 -3.18 6.18
CA TRP A 145 -0.44 -3.60 5.43
C TRP A 145 0.25 -4.82 6.05
N LEU A 146 0.44 -4.83 7.37
CA LEU A 146 1.03 -5.98 8.05
C LEU A 146 0.16 -7.23 7.97
N ALA A 147 -1.17 -7.11 8.10
CA ALA A 147 -2.08 -8.24 7.93
C ALA A 147 -2.10 -8.76 6.48
N ILE A 148 -1.96 -7.87 5.50
CA ILE A 148 -1.81 -8.22 4.08
C ILE A 148 -0.47 -8.94 3.85
N CYS A 149 0.63 -8.42 4.41
CA CYS A 149 1.93 -9.07 4.32
C CYS A 149 1.93 -10.47 4.91
N GLU A 150 1.34 -10.64 6.10
CA GLU A 150 1.16 -11.96 6.73
C GLU A 150 0.29 -12.88 5.85
N ARG A 151 -0.79 -12.36 5.26
CA ARG A 151 -1.71 -13.13 4.41
C ARG A 151 -1.05 -13.65 3.13
N PHE A 152 -0.13 -12.89 2.55
CA PHE A 152 0.49 -13.17 1.25
C PHE A 152 1.98 -13.54 1.35
N ASP A 153 2.51 -13.68 2.56
CA ASP A 153 3.90 -14.00 2.85
C ASP A 153 4.87 -13.03 2.14
N LEU A 154 4.66 -11.74 2.37
CA LEU A 154 5.46 -10.62 1.87
C LEU A 154 6.34 -10.03 2.96
N ASP A 155 7.49 -9.48 2.55
CA ASP A 155 8.28 -8.60 3.41
C ASP A 155 7.52 -7.28 3.65
N PRO A 156 7.30 -6.85 4.90
CA PRO A 156 6.70 -5.55 5.19
C PRO A 156 7.50 -4.35 4.68
N ALA A 157 8.80 -4.50 4.43
CA ALA A 157 9.63 -3.48 3.83
C ALA A 157 9.57 -3.61 2.30
N LEU A 158 8.90 -2.65 1.65
CA LEU A 158 8.86 -2.56 0.20
C LEU A 158 10.25 -2.17 -0.35
N PRO A 159 10.73 -2.81 -1.43
CA PRO A 159 11.97 -2.42 -2.08
C PRO A 159 11.82 -1.07 -2.80
N ASP A 160 12.92 -0.30 -2.89
CA ASP A 160 12.92 1.06 -3.44
C ASP A 160 12.35 1.16 -4.87
N CYS A 161 12.55 0.12 -5.68
CA CYS A 161 12.00 0.06 -7.05
C CYS A 161 10.46 0.16 -7.09
N VAL A 162 9.75 -0.24 -6.02
CA VAL A 162 8.30 -0.09 -5.93
C VAL A 162 7.92 1.38 -5.79
N HIS A 163 8.68 2.14 -4.99
CA HIS A 163 8.45 3.57 -4.83
C HIS A 163 8.77 4.34 -6.12
N GLU A 164 9.87 3.99 -6.80
CA GLU A 164 10.21 4.56 -8.10
C GLU A 164 9.12 4.29 -9.14
N ALA A 165 8.60 3.06 -9.18
CA ALA A 165 7.51 2.68 -10.07
C ALA A 165 6.19 3.41 -9.76
N ASP A 166 5.84 3.60 -8.48
CA ASP A 166 4.68 4.41 -8.06
C ASP A 166 4.80 5.86 -8.57
N MET A 167 5.98 6.47 -8.45
CA MET A 167 6.22 7.82 -8.95
C MET A 167 6.10 7.92 -10.48
N ILE A 168 6.62 6.93 -11.22
CA ILE A 168 6.48 6.85 -12.69
C ILE A 168 5.01 6.67 -13.08
N ALA A 169 4.26 5.81 -12.36
CA ALA A 169 2.83 5.63 -12.58
C ALA A 169 2.07 6.95 -12.33
N LEU A 170 2.34 7.65 -11.22
CA LEU A 170 1.75 8.95 -10.90
C LEU A 170 2.03 10.00 -11.98
N ALA A 171 3.25 10.06 -12.52
CA ALA A 171 3.59 10.95 -13.64
C ALA A 171 2.77 10.63 -14.90
N THR A 172 2.68 9.34 -15.23
CA THR A 172 1.91 8.84 -16.37
C THR A 172 0.42 9.18 -16.24
N GLU A 173 -0.16 8.94 -15.07
CA GLU A 173 -1.55 9.25 -14.74
C GLU A 173 -1.84 10.75 -14.84
N ARG A 174 -0.97 11.58 -14.25
CA ARG A 174 -1.10 13.03 -14.29
C ARG A 174 -1.09 13.56 -15.73
N GLN A 175 -0.24 12.99 -16.59
CA GLN A 175 -0.12 13.39 -17.98
C GLN A 175 -1.34 12.96 -18.81
N GLN A 176 -1.74 11.70 -18.68
CA GLN A 176 -2.72 11.10 -19.60
C GLN A 176 -4.18 11.27 -19.12
N LEU A 177 -4.43 11.29 -17.81
CA LEU A 177 -5.78 11.23 -17.25
C LEU A 177 -6.32 12.56 -16.74
N MET A 178 -5.44 13.49 -16.36
CA MET A 178 -5.83 14.79 -15.79
C MET A 178 -5.87 15.88 -16.87
N PRO A 179 -6.71 16.92 -16.72
CA PRO A 179 -6.68 18.11 -17.55
C PRO A 179 -5.30 18.79 -17.57
N LEU A 180 -5.00 19.49 -18.67
CA LEU A 180 -3.81 20.33 -18.73
C LEU A 180 -3.93 21.42 -17.66
N HIS A 181 -2.89 21.59 -16.86
CA HIS A 181 -2.83 22.62 -15.84
C HIS A 181 -1.38 23.13 -15.74
N PRO A 182 -1.16 24.45 -15.68
CA PRO A 182 0.18 25.05 -15.78
C PRO A 182 1.05 24.83 -14.55
N GLU A 183 0.46 24.69 -13.36
CA GLU A 183 1.24 24.45 -12.14
C GLU A 183 1.93 23.07 -12.19
N PRO A 184 3.25 23.01 -11.99
CA PRO A 184 3.99 21.76 -11.89
C PRO A 184 3.62 21.04 -10.59
N TRP A 185 3.77 19.72 -10.59
CA TRP A 185 3.76 18.94 -9.37
C TRP A 185 5.21 18.70 -8.96
N GLU A 186 5.72 19.44 -7.97
CA GLU A 186 7.12 19.40 -7.52
C GLU A 186 7.64 17.98 -7.26
N CYS A 187 6.76 17.07 -6.81
CA CYS A 187 7.13 15.68 -6.57
C CYS A 187 7.43 14.87 -7.85
N LEU A 188 7.03 15.36 -9.01
CA LEU A 188 7.25 14.71 -10.31
C LEU A 188 8.44 15.32 -11.08
N GLU A 189 9.19 16.24 -10.46
CA GLU A 189 10.37 16.82 -11.09
C GLU A 189 11.40 15.73 -11.41
N GLY A 190 11.80 15.64 -12.68
CA GLY A 190 12.75 14.63 -13.17
C GLY A 190 12.18 13.21 -13.31
N VAL A 191 10.87 13.01 -13.09
CA VAL A 191 10.22 11.71 -13.27
C VAL A 191 9.62 11.62 -14.68
N GLU A 192 10.15 10.70 -15.49
CA GLU A 192 9.67 10.48 -16.85
C GLU A 192 8.44 9.54 -16.87
N PRO A 193 7.33 9.95 -17.50
CA PRO A 193 6.14 9.11 -17.62
C PRO A 193 6.32 7.99 -18.66
N LEU A 194 5.51 6.95 -18.56
CA LEU A 194 5.46 5.88 -19.55
C LEU A 194 4.83 6.38 -20.86
N ALA A 195 5.41 5.94 -21.98
CA ALA A 195 4.84 6.17 -23.31
C ALA A 195 3.58 5.32 -23.58
N LYS A 196 3.39 4.24 -22.81
CA LYS A 196 2.24 3.33 -22.94
C LYS A 196 0.96 4.06 -22.50
N ALA A 197 -0.08 3.98 -23.32
CA ALA A 197 -1.37 4.59 -23.03
C ALA A 197 -2.09 3.82 -21.90
N ILE A 198 -2.68 4.56 -20.96
CA ILE A 198 -3.57 4.00 -19.93
C ILE A 198 -4.93 3.71 -20.58
N PRO A 199 -5.38 2.44 -20.60
CA PRO A 199 -6.66 2.09 -21.19
C PRO A 199 -7.83 2.55 -20.31
N GLU A 200 -8.96 2.86 -20.93
CA GLU A 200 -10.20 3.16 -20.21
C GLU A 200 -10.91 1.88 -19.80
N TRP A 201 -10.98 1.59 -18.50
CA TRP A 201 -11.61 0.39 -17.97
C TRP A 201 -12.82 0.69 -17.09
N THR A 202 -13.81 -0.20 -17.16
CA THR A 202 -14.86 -0.25 -16.14
C THR A 202 -14.31 -0.85 -14.83
N PRO A 203 -14.91 -0.57 -13.65
CA PRO A 203 -14.54 -1.24 -12.41
C PRO A 203 -14.54 -2.77 -12.52
N THR A 204 -15.51 -3.34 -13.25
CA THR A 204 -15.57 -4.79 -13.45
C THR A 204 -14.35 -5.31 -14.21
N HIS A 205 -13.93 -4.62 -15.28
CA HIS A 205 -12.78 -5.04 -16.06
C HIS A 205 -11.47 -4.86 -15.26
N ALA A 206 -11.29 -3.73 -14.58
CA ALA A 206 -10.14 -3.51 -13.69
C ALA A 206 -10.02 -4.59 -12.62
N ARG A 207 -11.15 -4.99 -12.00
CA ARG A 207 -11.20 -6.10 -11.04
C ARG A 207 -10.73 -7.42 -11.65
N GLN A 208 -11.20 -7.74 -12.87
CA GLN A 208 -10.85 -9.00 -13.54
C GLN A 208 -9.36 -9.08 -13.87
N VAL A 209 -8.79 -8.00 -14.44
CA VAL A 209 -7.37 -7.95 -14.80
C VAL A 209 -6.50 -8.00 -13.53
N TYR A 210 -6.84 -7.22 -12.50
CA TYR A 210 -6.12 -7.22 -11.23
C TYR A 210 -6.16 -8.60 -10.56
N HIS A 211 -7.34 -9.22 -10.49
CA HIS A 211 -7.50 -10.55 -9.93
C HIS A 211 -6.67 -11.59 -10.70
N HIS A 212 -6.72 -11.57 -12.02
CA HIS A 212 -5.93 -12.48 -12.85
C HIS A 212 -4.43 -12.32 -12.58
N GLN A 213 -3.91 -11.09 -12.62
CA GLN A 213 -2.50 -10.81 -12.36
C GLN A 213 -2.07 -11.26 -10.96
N LEU A 214 -2.90 -11.02 -9.94
CA LEU A 214 -2.63 -11.44 -8.57
C LEU A 214 -2.55 -12.97 -8.46
N MET A 215 -3.48 -13.70 -9.07
CA MET A 215 -3.46 -15.16 -9.07
C MET A 215 -2.24 -15.74 -9.79
N GLU A 216 -1.84 -15.14 -10.92
CA GLU A 216 -0.63 -15.54 -11.64
C GLU A 216 0.63 -15.32 -10.79
N LEU A 217 0.78 -14.15 -10.18
CA LEU A 217 1.92 -13.84 -9.33
C LEU A 217 2.00 -14.78 -8.13
N LEU A 218 0.88 -15.01 -7.44
CA LEU A 218 0.83 -15.97 -6.32
C LEU A 218 1.24 -17.39 -6.76
N ALA A 219 0.81 -17.85 -7.92
CA ALA A 219 1.18 -19.16 -8.46
C ALA A 219 2.68 -19.25 -8.82
N THR A 220 3.29 -18.16 -9.30
CA THR A 220 4.73 -18.12 -9.59
C THR A 220 5.55 -18.05 -8.30
N THR A 221 5.21 -17.16 -7.36
CA THR A 221 5.93 -17.00 -6.08
C THR A 221 5.90 -18.29 -5.25
N HIS A 222 4.76 -18.98 -5.19
CA HIS A 222 4.67 -20.26 -4.49
C HIS A 222 5.63 -21.30 -5.08
N ARG A 223 5.68 -21.43 -6.41
CA ARG A 223 6.63 -22.33 -7.09
C ARG A 223 8.07 -21.97 -6.75
N THR A 224 8.46 -20.70 -6.89
CA THR A 224 9.81 -20.24 -6.57
C THR A 224 10.22 -20.55 -5.13
N LYS A 225 9.32 -20.34 -4.15
CA LYS A 225 9.60 -20.64 -2.74
C LYS A 225 9.79 -22.14 -2.48
N VAL A 226 8.93 -22.99 -3.05
CA VAL A 226 9.06 -24.46 -2.95
C VAL A 226 10.39 -24.93 -3.54
N PHE A 227 10.79 -24.39 -4.71
CA PHE A 227 12.07 -24.73 -5.33
C PHE A 227 13.27 -24.25 -4.51
N ALA A 228 13.26 -23.01 -4.03
CA ALA A 228 14.33 -22.48 -3.19
C ALA A 228 14.47 -23.26 -1.86
N GLN A 229 13.35 -23.73 -1.29
CA GLN A 229 13.35 -24.60 -0.12
C GLN A 229 13.96 -25.97 -0.47
N ALA A 230 13.54 -26.60 -1.56
CA ALA A 230 14.07 -27.89 -2.00
C ALA A 230 15.57 -27.83 -2.31
N GLU A 231 16.04 -26.73 -2.92
CA GLU A 231 17.46 -26.50 -3.21
C GLU A 231 18.28 -26.33 -1.92
N ARG A 232 17.76 -25.58 -0.93
CA ARG A 232 18.40 -25.46 0.39
C ARG A 232 18.48 -26.82 1.10
N GLU A 233 17.41 -27.62 1.07
CA GLU A 233 17.39 -28.96 1.65
C GLU A 233 18.37 -29.92 0.95
N LEU A 234 18.60 -29.73 -0.35
CA LEU A 234 19.61 -30.46 -1.12
C LEU A 234 21.04 -30.09 -0.70
N ILE A 235 21.32 -28.79 -0.63
CA ILE A 235 22.65 -28.25 -0.30
C ILE A 235 23.04 -28.60 1.14
N HIS A 236 22.10 -28.59 2.07
CA HIS A 236 22.37 -28.84 3.50
C HIS A 236 22.29 -30.34 3.87
N GLY A 237 22.13 -31.24 2.89
CA GLY A 237 22.15 -32.70 3.12
C GLY A 237 21.03 -33.22 4.02
N THR A 238 19.93 -32.47 4.19
CA THR A 238 18.78 -32.85 5.02
C THR A 238 17.67 -33.53 4.21
N SER A 239 17.83 -33.67 2.90
CA SER A 239 16.83 -34.27 2.03
C SER A 239 16.70 -35.79 2.22
N THR A 240 15.48 -36.25 2.52
CA THR A 240 15.09 -37.67 2.52
C THR A 240 14.60 -38.14 1.13
N ALA A 241 14.67 -37.28 0.11
CA ALA A 241 14.12 -37.57 -1.21
C ALA A 241 15.04 -38.48 -2.04
N SER A 242 14.43 -39.47 -2.69
CA SER A 242 15.12 -40.40 -3.59
C SER A 242 15.77 -39.67 -4.78
N PRO A 243 16.97 -40.08 -5.24
CA PRO A 243 17.65 -39.51 -6.41
C PRO A 243 16.79 -39.40 -7.68
N ALA A 244 15.78 -40.28 -7.83
CA ALA A 244 14.85 -40.27 -8.96
C ALA A 244 13.90 -39.05 -8.97
N GLY A 245 13.51 -38.56 -7.78
CA GLY A 245 12.66 -37.36 -7.66
C GLY A 245 13.41 -36.07 -8.01
N LEU A 246 14.71 -36.03 -7.71
CA LEU A 246 15.58 -34.89 -7.97
C LEU A 246 15.89 -34.72 -9.47
N MET A 247 15.99 -35.83 -10.20
CA MET A 247 16.15 -35.81 -11.66
C MET A 247 14.88 -35.33 -12.39
N SER A 248 13.69 -35.64 -11.86
CA SER A 248 12.41 -35.15 -12.41
C SER A 248 12.28 -33.63 -12.25
N ILE A 249 12.67 -33.11 -11.09
CA ILE A 249 12.65 -31.66 -10.81
C ILE A 249 13.64 -30.92 -11.73
N ALA A 250 14.84 -31.47 -11.94
CA ALA A 250 15.83 -30.88 -12.83
C ALA A 250 15.42 -30.87 -14.33
N GLN A 251 14.50 -31.74 -14.73
CA GLN A 251 13.96 -31.77 -16.10
C GLN A 251 12.82 -30.76 -16.29
N GLU A 252 12.00 -30.49 -15.27
CA GLU A 252 11.00 -29.41 -15.28
C GLU A 252 11.62 -28.01 -15.30
N VAL A 253 12.87 -27.86 -14.82
CA VAL A 253 13.66 -26.60 -14.90
C VAL A 253 13.96 -26.15 -16.34
N LYS A 254 13.83 -27.04 -17.35
CA LYS A 254 14.17 -26.74 -18.76
C LYS A 254 12.96 -26.58 -19.69
N ALA A 255 11.74 -26.69 -19.18
CA ALA A 255 10.48 -26.59 -19.95
C ALA A 255 9.68 -25.36 -19.52
#